data_AF-A0A383CPR4-F1
#
_entry.id   AF-A0A383CPR4-F1
#
_cell.length_a   1.000
_cell.length_b   1.000
_cell.length_c   1.000
_cell.angle_alpha   90.00
_cell.angle_beta   90.00
_cell.angle_gamma   90.00
#
_symmetry.space_group_name_H-M   'P 1'
#
loop_
_entity.id
_entity.type
_entity.pdbx_description
1 polymer ?
#
loop_
_entity_poly.entity_id
_entity_poly.type
_entity_poly.pdbx_seq_one_letter_code
_entity_poly.pdbx_strand_id
1 'polypeptide(L)'
;MGIMLYNAANYPTYKRFEMAVQLSGILETMEPTVLTSGWNRTEGPLWHPEGYVTFVDLEGCRLMRWDTDGTVTVIREDTGEGNGCTLDLEGRLLMCEGA
;
A
#
# COMPACT_ATOMS: atom_id res chain seq x y z
N MET A 1 5.41 1.51 -13.54
CA MET A 1 4.14 1.27 -12.83
C MET A 1 3.96 2.33 -11.73
N GLY A 2 2.78 2.45 -11.11
CA GLY A 2 2.48 3.47 -10.11
C GLY A 2 1.51 2.97 -9.03
N ILE A 3 1.50 3.62 -7.87
CA ILE A 3 0.57 3.31 -6.77
C ILE A 3 -0.67 4.18 -6.91
N MET A 4 -1.84 3.53 -6.83
CA MET A 4 -3.15 4.18 -6.82
C MET A 4 -3.86 3.85 -5.52
N LEU A 5 -4.50 4.85 -4.90
CA LEU A 5 -5.38 4.65 -3.74
C LEU A 5 -6.79 5.16 -4.04
N TYR A 6 -7.76 4.57 -3.35
CA TYR A 6 -9.13 5.06 -3.26
C TYR A 6 -9.36 5.58 -1.85
N ASN A 7 -10.08 6.72 -1.72
CA ASN A 7 -10.49 7.22 -0.42
C ASN A 7 -11.73 6.44 0.05
N ALA A 8 -11.61 5.72 1.16
CA ALA A 8 -12.71 4.98 1.77
C ALA A 8 -13.25 5.77 2.96
N ALA A 9 -14.48 6.27 2.86
CA ALA A 9 -15.13 7.00 3.93
C ALA A 9 -15.67 6.01 4.99
N ASN A 10 -15.21 6.18 6.25
CA ASN A 10 -15.74 5.69 7.53
C ASN A 10 -16.71 4.48 7.51
N TYR A 11 -16.27 3.32 8.04
CA TYR A 11 -17.17 2.19 8.37
C TYR A 11 -16.89 1.53 9.73
N PRO A 12 -17.94 1.20 10.52
CA PRO A 12 -17.83 0.40 11.73
C PRO A 12 -17.69 -1.11 11.40
N THR A 13 -17.09 -1.85 12.32
CA THR A 13 -16.69 -3.25 12.17
C THR A 13 -17.85 -4.26 12.14
N TYR A 14 -17.82 -5.09 11.08
CA TYR A 14 -18.40 -6.43 10.85
C TYR A 14 -19.76 -6.84 11.45
N LYS A 15 -20.74 -7.03 10.54
CA LYS A 15 -21.60 -8.23 10.52
C LYS A 15 -21.85 -8.66 9.07
N ARG A 16 -21.44 -9.89 8.76
CA ARG A 16 -21.58 -10.55 7.46
C ARG A 16 -23.05 -10.88 7.22
N PHE A 17 -23.74 -10.05 6.44
CA PHE A 17 -25.08 -10.30 5.92
C PHE A 17 -25.05 -10.10 4.40
N GLU A 18 -25.81 -10.94 3.69
CA GLU A 18 -26.00 -10.93 2.24
C GLU A 18 -26.35 -9.53 1.73
N MET A 19 -25.35 -8.80 1.26
CA MET A 19 -25.52 -7.62 0.43
C MET A 19 -24.35 -7.66 -0.53
N ALA A 20 -24.62 -7.72 -1.83
CA ALA A 20 -23.62 -7.33 -2.81
C ALA A 20 -23.29 -5.86 -2.50
N VAL A 21 -22.25 -5.60 -1.70
CA VAL A 21 -21.81 -4.25 -1.41
C VAL A 21 -21.34 -3.68 -2.73
N GLN A 22 -22.14 -2.78 -3.29
CA GLN A 22 -21.73 -2.00 -4.46
C GLN A 22 -20.54 -1.13 -4.04
N LEU A 23 -19.47 -1.14 -4.82
CA LEU A 23 -18.24 -0.39 -4.55
C LEU A 23 -18.52 1.11 -4.31
N SER A 24 -19.55 1.65 -4.96
CA SER A 24 -20.04 3.03 -4.77
C SER A 24 -20.52 3.34 -3.35
N GLY A 25 -20.80 2.32 -2.53
CA GLY A 25 -21.13 2.49 -1.11
C GLY A 25 -19.91 2.52 -0.19
N ILE A 26 -18.72 2.21 -0.69
CA ILE A 26 -17.44 2.19 0.06
C ILE A 26 -16.52 3.33 -0.41
N LEU A 27 -16.41 3.48 -1.74
CA LEU A 27 -15.47 4.41 -2.35
C LEU A 27 -16.15 5.76 -2.58
N GLU A 28 -15.48 6.84 -2.19
CA GLU A 28 -15.95 8.20 -2.50
C GLU A 28 -15.97 8.47 -4.01
N THR A 29 -15.03 7.88 -4.73
CA THR A 29 -14.92 7.95 -6.17
C THR A 29 -14.40 6.63 -6.72
N MET A 30 -14.87 6.26 -7.91
CA MET A 30 -14.34 5.12 -8.67
C MET A 30 -13.11 5.50 -9.49
N GLU A 31 -12.80 6.80 -9.59
CA GLU A 31 -11.63 7.30 -10.31
C GLU A 31 -10.38 7.23 -9.42
N PRO A 32 -9.38 6.41 -9.78
CA PRO A 32 -8.16 6.31 -9.00
C PRO A 32 -7.30 7.56 -9.17
N THR A 33 -6.57 7.92 -8.11
CA THR A 33 -5.53 8.95 -8.18
C THR A 33 -4.15 8.29 -8.17
N VAL A 34 -3.28 8.70 -9.09
CA VAL A 34 -1.87 8.28 -9.10
C VAL A 34 -1.13 9.07 -8.04
N LEU A 35 -0.56 8.37 -7.05
CA LEU A 35 0.19 9.00 -5.96
C LEU A 35 1.66 9.23 -6.30
N THR A 36 2.23 8.32 -7.07
CA THR A 36 3.63 8.38 -7.51
C THR A 36 3.85 7.49 -8.74
N SER A 37 4.87 7.82 -9.54
CA SER A 37 5.21 7.12 -10.79
C SER A 37 6.73 7.11 -11.00
N GLY A 38 7.19 6.47 -12.08
CA GLY A 38 8.63 6.33 -12.38
C GLY A 38 9.26 5.07 -11.78
N TRP A 39 8.48 4.19 -11.18
CA TRP A 39 8.93 2.91 -10.62
C TRP A 39 8.81 1.80 -11.66
N ASN A 40 9.68 0.80 -11.58
CA ASN A 40 9.68 -0.30 -12.53
C ASN A 40 8.50 -1.23 -12.25
N ARG A 41 8.56 -1.95 -11.12
CA ARG A 41 7.53 -2.90 -10.67
C ARG A 41 7.19 -2.67 -9.21
N THR A 42 6.03 -2.06 -8.97
CA THR A 42 5.54 -1.75 -7.63
C THR A 42 4.77 -2.93 -7.04
N GLU A 43 5.09 -3.34 -5.82
CA GLU A 43 4.45 -4.47 -5.13
C GLU A 43 4.26 -4.18 -3.63
N GLY A 44 3.48 -5.04 -2.96
CA GLY A 44 3.34 -5.05 -1.50
C GLY A 44 2.99 -3.71 -0.83
N PRO A 45 2.00 -2.94 -1.33
CA PRO A 45 1.58 -1.71 -0.66
C PRO A 45 1.05 -2.04 0.75
N LEU A 46 1.51 -1.28 1.74
CA LEU A 46 1.12 -1.45 3.15
C LEU A 46 0.86 -0.07 3.77
N TRP A 47 -0.35 0.12 4.30
CA TRP A 47 -0.69 1.29 5.09
C TRP A 47 -0.11 1.16 6.51
N HIS A 48 0.71 2.13 6.93
CA HIS A 48 1.25 2.18 8.27
C HIS A 48 0.37 3.05 9.19
N PRO A 49 0.14 2.66 10.47
CA PRO A 49 -0.68 3.43 11.41
C PRO A 49 -0.23 4.88 11.65
N GLU A 50 1.03 5.19 11.38
CA GLU A 50 1.58 6.55 11.47
C GLU A 50 1.22 7.46 10.28
N GLY A 51 0.45 6.97 9.30
CA GLY A 51 -0.10 7.80 8.23
C GLY A 51 0.72 7.87 6.96
N TYR A 52 1.46 6.82 6.63
CA TYR A 52 2.19 6.69 5.37
C TYR A 52 1.94 5.32 4.72
N VAL A 53 2.28 5.20 3.44
CA VAL A 53 2.24 3.94 2.70
C VAL A 53 3.65 3.49 2.41
N THR A 54 3.98 2.24 2.71
CA THR A 54 5.17 1.61 2.12
C THR A 54 4.79 0.83 0.88
N PHE A 55 5.69 0.76 -0.09
CA PHE A 55 5.56 -0.11 -1.26
C PHE A 55 6.95 -0.54 -1.71
N VAL A 56 7.06 -1.67 -2.40
CA VAL A 56 8.33 -2.16 -2.93
C VAL A 56 8.48 -1.76 -4.38
N ASP A 57 9.62 -1.19 -4.76
CA ASP A 57 10.10 -1.16 -6.15
C ASP A 57 10.96 -2.40 -6.38
N LEU A 58 10.33 -3.48 -6.84
CA LEU A 58 10.89 -4.83 -6.83
C LEU A 58 12.14 -4.93 -7.70
N GLU A 59 12.06 -4.46 -8.95
CA GLU A 59 13.20 -4.49 -9.87
C GLU A 59 14.30 -3.51 -9.45
N GLY A 60 13.95 -2.46 -8.71
CA GLY A 60 14.93 -1.56 -8.07
C GLY A 60 15.48 -2.09 -6.75
N CYS A 61 15.00 -3.24 -6.26
CA CYS A 61 15.36 -3.84 -4.96
C CYS A 61 15.19 -2.89 -3.76
N ARG A 62 14.15 -2.03 -3.75
CA ARG A 62 13.94 -1.01 -2.73
C ARG A 62 12.59 -1.09 -2.03
N LEU A 63 12.60 -0.92 -0.71
CA LEU A 63 11.41 -0.56 0.05
C LEU A 63 11.27 0.96 0.07
N MET A 64 10.15 1.45 -0.42
CA MET A 64 9.81 2.86 -0.54
C MET A 64 8.76 3.25 0.51
N ARG A 65 8.76 4.52 0.89
CA ARG A 65 7.71 5.19 1.68
C ARG A 65 7.13 6.33 0.85
N TRP A 66 5.81 6.41 0.80
CA TRP A 66 5.06 7.56 0.30
C TRP A 66 4.34 8.22 1.47
N ASP A 67 4.59 9.51 1.67
CA ASP A 67 3.93 10.35 2.66
C ASP A 67 2.76 11.12 2.05
N THR A 68 1.78 11.51 2.87
CA THR A 68 0.55 12.19 2.39
C THR A 68 0.78 13.57 1.80
N ASP A 69 1.97 14.15 1.96
CA ASP A 69 2.39 15.38 1.28
C ASP A 69 2.94 15.13 -0.14
N GLY A 70 2.97 13.87 -0.59
CA GLY A 70 3.47 13.45 -1.89
C GLY A 70 4.96 13.08 -1.91
N THR A 71 5.67 13.23 -0.80
CA THR A 71 7.08 12.87 -0.70
C THR A 71 7.27 11.36 -0.81
N VAL A 72 8.31 10.94 -1.56
CA VAL A 72 8.73 9.54 -1.63
C VAL A 72 10.17 9.40 -1.16
N THR A 73 10.41 8.48 -0.23
CA THR A 73 11.74 8.18 0.32
C THR A 73 12.04 6.69 0.28
N VAL A 74 13.32 6.32 0.27
CA VAL A 74 13.76 4.94 0.42
C VAL A 74 13.86 4.61 1.92
N ILE A 75 13.24 3.53 2.36
CA ILE A 75 13.38 2.97 3.72
C ILE A 75 14.55 1.99 3.77
N ARG A 76 14.64 1.11 2.77
CA ARG A 76 15.66 0.05 2.70
C ARG A 76 16.03 -0.24 1.25
N GLU A 77 17.33 -0.27 0.99
CA GLU A 77 17.94 -0.78 -0.24
C GLU A 77 18.22 -2.30 -0.10
N ASP A 78 18.61 -2.95 -1.20
CA ASP A 78 19.04 -4.36 -1.20
C ASP A 78 18.01 -5.30 -0.52
N THR A 79 16.74 -5.17 -0.92
CA THR A 79 15.62 -5.96 -0.38
C THR A 79 15.59 -7.40 -0.89
N GLY A 80 16.54 -7.84 -1.72
CA GLY A 80 16.59 -9.22 -2.22
C GLY A 80 15.32 -9.60 -2.99
N GLU A 81 14.88 -8.76 -3.94
CA GLU A 81 13.60 -8.93 -4.64
C GLU A 81 12.37 -8.94 -3.70
N GLY A 82 12.34 -7.99 -2.76
CA GLY A 82 11.21 -7.78 -1.87
C GLY A 82 9.86 -7.69 -2.62
N ASN A 83 8.79 -8.22 -2.01
CA ASN A 83 7.47 -8.25 -2.61
C ASN A 83 6.38 -7.89 -1.58
N GLY A 84 5.56 -8.86 -1.14
CA GLY A 84 4.50 -8.63 -0.17
C GLY A 84 5.01 -8.14 1.19
N CYS A 85 4.33 -7.15 1.76
CA CYS A 85 4.61 -6.58 3.07
C CYS A 85 3.38 -6.63 3.98
N THR A 86 3.60 -6.84 5.28
CA THR A 86 2.58 -6.69 6.33
C THR A 86 3.23 -6.22 7.63
N LEU A 87 2.43 -5.95 8.65
CA LEU A 87 2.91 -5.76 10.01
C LEU A 87 2.69 -7.02 10.84
N ASP A 88 3.60 -7.29 11.77
CA ASP A 88 3.36 -8.23 12.85
C ASP A 88 2.52 -7.61 13.98
N LEU A 89 2.25 -8.38 15.04
CA LEU A 89 1.44 -7.95 16.18
C LEU A 89 2.10 -6.85 17.02
N GLU A 90 3.40 -6.63 16.87
CA GLU A 90 4.16 -5.58 17.53
C GLU A 90 4.32 -4.34 16.63
N GLY A 91 3.73 -4.35 15.43
CA GLY A 91 3.82 -3.26 14.46
C GLY A 91 5.13 -3.21 13.68
N ARG A 92 5.94 -4.29 13.69
CA ARG A 92 7.15 -4.36 12.87
C ARG A 92 6.81 -4.83 11.46
N LEU A 93 7.52 -4.30 10.47
CA LEU A 93 7.33 -4.69 9.07
C LEU A 93 7.91 -6.09 8.80
N LEU A 94 7.09 -6.95 8.20
CA LEU A 94 7.46 -8.24 7.63
C LEU A 94 7.41 -8.12 6.11
N MET A 95 8.40 -8.69 5.44
CA MET A 95 8.55 -8.68 3.98
C MET A 95 8.84 -10.07 3.47
N CYS A 96 8.19 -10.46 2.38
CA CYS A 96 8.62 -11.59 1.55
C CYS A 96 9.76 -11.12 0.65
N GLU A 97 10.87 -11.86 0.63
CA GLU A 97 12.02 -11.63 -0.26
C GLU A 97 12.19 -12.86 -1.19
N GLY A 98 12.83 -12.66 -2.34
CA GLY A 98 13.21 -13.73 -3.26
C GLY A 98 14.26 -14.67 -2.66
N ALA A 99 14.39 -15.87 -3.23
CA ALA A 99 15.32 -16.91 -2.78
C ALA A 99 16.60 -16.95 -3.62
#